data_AF-A0A1F6HCA5-F1
#
_entry.id   AF-A0A1F6HCA5-F1
#
_cell.length_a   1.000
_cell.length_b   1.000
_cell.length_c   1.000
_cell.angle_alpha   90.00
_cell.angle_beta   90.00
_cell.angle_gamma   90.00
#
_symmetry.space_group_name_H-M   'P 1'
#
loop_
_entity.id
_entity.type
_entity.pdbx_description
1 polymer ?
#
loop_
_entity_poly.entity_id
_entity_poly.type
_entity_poly.pdbx_seq_one_letter_code
_entity_poly.pdbx_strand_id
1 'polypeptide(L)'
;MIITKEPVIAFVITENKKEDDSIFTNIVPISMNWEGFDESTDIIGKIIGVVPAPQEAYKVYGSKGDEDTLQFLGYEFKGCYHPEWDELVERQQG
;
A
#
# COMPACT_ATOMS: atom_id res chain seq x y z
N MET A 1 12.82 -4.46 -16.34
CA MET A 1 12.39 -4.02 -14.99
C MET A 1 11.09 -3.27 -15.18
N ILE A 2 10.09 -3.59 -14.37
CA ILE A 2 8.78 -2.98 -14.44
C ILE A 2 8.53 -2.36 -13.07
N ILE A 3 8.16 -1.09 -13.05
CA ILE A 3 7.66 -0.39 -11.85
C ILE A 3 6.21 -0.01 -12.14
N THR A 4 5.30 -0.42 -11.27
CA THR A 4 3.88 -0.07 -11.36
C THR A 4 3.46 0.75 -10.14
N LYS A 5 2.49 1.62 -10.34
CA LYS A 5 1.95 2.50 -9.30
C LYS A 5 0.44 2.38 -9.26
N GLU A 6 -0.09 2.07 -8.09
CA GLU A 6 -1.54 2.02 -7.85
C GLU A 6 -1.95 3.21 -6.99
N PRO A 7 -2.93 4.02 -7.42
CA PRO A 7 -3.32 5.21 -6.68
C PRO A 7 -4.01 4.84 -5.36
N VAL A 8 -3.63 5.56 -4.30
CA VAL A 8 -4.24 5.46 -2.97
C VAL A 8 -5.12 6.69 -2.75
N ILE A 9 -6.38 6.47 -2.37
CA ILE A 9 -7.37 7.55 -2.21
C ILE A 9 -7.61 7.90 -0.74
N ALA A 10 -7.42 6.94 0.17
CA ALA A 10 -7.60 7.12 1.60
C ALA A 10 -6.83 6.07 2.39
N PHE A 11 -6.71 6.28 3.70
CA PHE A 11 -6.24 5.31 4.67
C PHE A 11 -7.34 5.08 5.71
N VAL A 12 -7.74 3.84 5.88
CA VAL A 12 -8.69 3.43 6.92
C VAL A 12 -7.90 3.04 8.16
N ILE A 13 -8.30 3.60 9.29
CA ILE A 13 -7.74 3.24 10.59
C ILE A 13 -8.71 2.25 11.25
N THR A 14 -8.22 1.05 11.53
CA THR A 14 -9.00 0.01 12.22
C THR A 14 -8.45 -0.24 13.61
N GLU A 15 -9.34 -0.49 14.54
CA GLU A 15 -9.06 -0.94 15.90
C GLU A 15 -9.24 -2.45 15.97
N ASN A 16 -8.21 -3.14 16.45
CA ASN A 16 -8.20 -4.58 16.64
C ASN A 16 -7.80 -4.93 18.07
N LYS A 17 -8.30 -6.08 18.53
CA LYS A 17 -8.07 -6.58 19.88
C LYS A 17 -7.26 -7.87 19.80
N LYS A 18 -6.17 -7.96 20.54
CA LYS A 18 -5.36 -9.18 20.66
C LYS A 18 -5.96 -10.15 21.67
N GLU A 19 -5.41 -11.36 21.73
CA GLU A 19 -5.80 -12.40 22.70
C GLU A 19 -5.58 -11.99 24.16
N ASP A 20 -4.63 -11.09 24.43
CA ASP A 20 -4.32 -10.55 25.76
C ASP A 20 -5.17 -9.31 26.14
N ASP A 21 -6.27 -9.09 25.42
CA ASP A 21 -7.14 -7.92 25.50
C ASP A 21 -6.51 -6.56 25.12
N SER A 22 -5.24 -6.53 24.71
CA SER A 22 -4.62 -5.28 24.27
C SER A 22 -5.22 -4.78 22.94
N ILE A 23 -5.35 -3.47 22.82
CA ILE A 23 -5.86 -2.79 21.62
C ILE A 23 -4.68 -2.31 20.78
N PHE A 24 -4.74 -2.57 19.48
CA PHE A 24 -3.82 -1.99 18.51
C PHE A 24 -4.58 -1.42 17.32
N THR A 25 -3.93 -0.48 16.63
CA THR A 25 -4.49 0.14 15.44
C THR A 25 -3.74 -0.32 14.20
N ASN A 26 -4.49 -0.60 13.14
CA ASN A 26 -3.93 -0.83 11.80
C ASN A 26 -4.30 0.34 10.91
N ILE A 27 -3.42 0.66 9.97
CA ILE A 27 -3.65 1.64 8.93
C ILE A 27 -3.66 0.88 7.60
N VAL A 28 -4.81 0.83 6.95
CA VAL A 28 -5.02 0.08 5.71
C VAL A 28 -5.23 1.06 4.56
N PRO A 29 -4.37 1.04 3.52
CA PRO A 29 -4.55 1.91 2.36
C PRO A 29 -5.74 1.44 1.51
N ILE A 30 -6.54 2.40 1.06
CA ILE A 30 -7.62 2.17 0.09
C ILE A 30 -7.11 2.56 -1.28
N SER A 31 -6.97 1.54 -2.15
CA SER A 31 -6.65 1.73 -3.56
C SER A 31 -7.93 1.78 -4.39
N MET A 32 -7.87 2.50 -5.50
CA MET A 32 -8.93 2.50 -6.52
C MET A 32 -8.30 2.17 -7.86
N ASN A 33 -8.91 1.27 -8.61
CA ASN A 33 -8.51 0.99 -9.98
C ASN A 33 -9.59 1.53 -10.94
N TRP A 34 -9.42 1.32 -12.25
CA TRP A 34 -10.36 1.80 -13.26
C TRP A 34 -11.73 1.09 -13.18
N GLU A 35 -11.81 -0.08 -12.55
CA GLU A 35 -13.05 -0.83 -12.28
C GLU A 35 -13.78 -0.30 -11.03
N GLY A 36 -13.10 0.52 -10.22
CA GLY A 36 -13.63 1.14 -9.03
C GLY A 36 -12.85 0.76 -7.77
N PHE A 37 -13.58 0.51 -6.69
CA PHE A 37 -12.98 0.12 -5.42
C PHE A 37 -12.37 -1.27 -5.51
N ASP A 38 -11.11 -1.39 -5.11
CA ASP A 38 -10.43 -2.68 -5.04
C ASP A 38 -10.84 -3.42 -3.75
N GLU A 39 -11.76 -4.37 -3.91
CA GLU A 39 -12.27 -5.23 -2.84
C GLU A 39 -11.22 -6.17 -2.23
N SER A 40 -10.01 -6.28 -2.82
CA SER A 40 -8.90 -7.01 -2.20
C SER A 40 -8.37 -6.35 -0.92
N THR A 41 -8.84 -5.14 -0.60
CA THR A 41 -8.54 -4.48 0.65
C THR A 41 -9.26 -5.18 1.82
N ASP A 42 -8.60 -6.15 2.43
CA ASP A 42 -9.07 -6.82 3.66
C ASP A 42 -9.03 -5.85 4.85
N ILE A 43 -10.10 -5.09 5.03
CA ILE A 43 -10.30 -4.22 6.20
C ILE A 43 -10.78 -5.08 7.37
N ILE A 44 -9.84 -5.52 8.20
CA ILE A 44 -10.13 -6.31 9.40
C ILE A 44 -10.18 -5.39 10.64
N GLY A 45 -11.25 -5.54 11.42
CA GLY A 45 -11.45 -4.86 12.69
C GLY A 45 -12.51 -3.77 12.64
N LYS A 46 -12.64 -3.06 13.76
CA LYS A 46 -13.59 -1.95 13.88
C LYS A 46 -13.01 -0.70 13.23
N ILE A 47 -13.68 -0.13 12.24
CA ILE A 47 -13.25 1.14 11.64
C ILE A 47 -13.44 2.25 12.67
N ILE A 48 -12.34 2.97 12.97
CA ILE A 48 -12.33 4.09 13.92
C ILE A 48 -12.00 5.43 13.24
N GLY A 49 -11.55 5.41 11.98
CA GLY A 49 -11.29 6.62 11.22
C GLY A 49 -10.99 6.36 9.75
N VAL A 50 -11.16 7.40 8.94
CA VAL A 50 -10.74 7.43 7.55
C VAL A 50 -10.00 8.74 7.32
N VAL A 51 -8.76 8.65 6.82
CA VAL A 51 -7.90 9.80 6.53
C VAL A 51 -7.74 9.88 5.01
N PRO A 52 -8.09 11.01 4.36
CA PRO A 52 -7.84 11.19 2.93
C PRO A 52 -6.35 11.02 2.62
N ALA A 53 -6.02 10.36 1.51
CA ALA A 53 -4.64 10.24 1.11
C ALA A 53 -4.07 11.62 0.70
N PRO A 54 -2.76 11.86 0.93
CA PRO A 54 -2.09 13.02 0.36
C PRO A 54 -2.25 13.06 -1.17
N GLN A 55 -2.03 14.24 -1.75
CA GLN A 55 -2.00 14.36 -3.22
C GLN A 55 -0.94 13.43 -3.81
N GLU A 56 -1.26 12.84 -4.96
CA GLU A 56 -0.33 11.98 -5.72
C GLU A 56 0.18 10.80 -4.89
N ALA A 57 -0.68 10.19 -4.06
CA ALA A 57 -0.34 9.02 -3.26
C ALA A 57 -0.47 7.70 -4.05
N TYR A 58 0.55 6.86 -3.98
CA TYR A 58 0.63 5.59 -4.70
C TYR A 58 1.20 4.47 -3.83
N LYS A 59 0.71 3.24 -4.01
CA LYS A 59 1.45 2.02 -3.72
C LYS A 59 2.39 1.76 -4.90
N VAL A 60 3.66 1.49 -4.62
CA VAL A 60 4.67 1.21 -5.64
C VAL A 60 5.01 -0.27 -5.59
N TYR A 61 4.96 -0.92 -6.74
CA TYR A 61 5.37 -2.30 -6.91
C TYR A 61 6.43 -2.40 -7.99
N GLY A 62 7.25 -3.46 -7.93
CA GLY A 62 8.24 -3.74 -8.95
C GLY A 62 8.46 -5.22 -9.21
N SER A 63 9.00 -5.52 -10.39
CA SER A 63 9.45 -6.86 -10.77
C SER A 63 10.65 -6.81 -11.72
N LYS A 64 11.48 -7.85 -11.69
CA LYS A 64 12.64 -8.02 -12.57
C LYS A 64 12.27 -8.84 -13.81
N GLY A 65 11.90 -8.16 -14.89
CA GLY A 65 11.70 -8.80 -16.20
C GLY A 65 10.27 -9.31 -16.39
N ASP A 66 10.10 -10.44 -17.09
CA ASP A 66 8.80 -11.09 -17.36
C ASP A 66 8.30 -11.93 -16.17
N GLU A 67 8.77 -11.66 -14.96
CA GLU A 67 8.20 -12.27 -13.76
C GLU A 67 6.79 -11.72 -13.55
N ASP A 68 5.80 -12.61 -13.64
CA ASP A 68 4.36 -12.29 -13.46
C ASP A 68 4.01 -11.79 -12.04
N THR A 69 4.96 -11.78 -11.10
CA THR A 69 4.72 -11.39 -9.71
C THR A 69 5.30 -10.02 -9.41
N LEU A 70 4.42 -9.05 -9.17
CA LEU A 70 4.78 -7.72 -8.67
C LEU A 70 5.02 -7.78 -7.16
N GLN A 71 6.15 -7.27 -6.69
CA GLN A 71 6.48 -7.15 -5.27
C GLN A 71 6.22 -5.74 -4.78
N PHE A 72 5.62 -5.62 -3.58
CA PHE A 72 5.38 -4.33 -2.96
C PHE A 72 6.68 -3.69 -2.46
N LEU A 73 7.01 -2.51 -3.00
CA LEU A 73 8.24 -1.78 -2.65
C LEU A 73 8.01 -0.71 -1.58
N GLY A 74 6.83 -0.11 -1.54
CA GLY A 74 6.51 0.95 -0.59
C GLY A 74 5.43 1.92 -1.05
N TYR A 75 5.40 3.09 -0.44
CA TYR A 75 4.48 4.18 -0.79
C TYR A 75 5.25 5.38 -1.34
N GLU A 76 4.60 6.09 -2.26
CA GLU A 76 5.05 7.36 -2.79
C GLU A 76 3.93 8.39 -2.59
N PHE A 77 4.26 9.62 -2.23
CA PHE A 77 3.30 10.71 -2.19
C PHE A 77 3.99 12.05 -2.42
N LYS A 78 3.21 13.10 -2.71
CA LYS A 78 3.76 14.42 -3.00
C LYS A 78 4.73 14.92 -1.92
N GLY A 79 5.99 15.11 -2.31
CA GLY A 79 7.07 15.53 -1.42
C GLY A 79 7.81 14.40 -0.67
N CYS A 80 7.42 13.13 -0.87
CA CYS A 80 8.10 11.96 -0.31
C CYS A 80 8.23 10.87 -1.38
N TYR A 81 9.42 10.80 -1.96
CA TYR A 81 9.75 9.90 -3.08
C TYR A 81 10.99 9.09 -2.71
N HIS A 82 11.03 7.81 -3.09
CA HIS A 82 12.27 7.04 -3.04
C HIS A 82 13.04 7.26 -4.35
N PRO A 83 14.28 7.74 -4.32
CA PRO A 83 15.04 8.08 -5.53
C PRO A 83 15.41 6.84 -6.36
N GLU A 84 15.48 5.66 -5.74
CA GLU A 84 16.05 4.44 -6.32
C GLU A 84 15.11 3.24 -6.13
N TRP A 85 13.94 3.25 -6.78
CA TRP A 85 13.03 2.10 -6.76
C TRP A 85 13.64 0.86 -7.43
N ASP A 86 14.43 1.07 -8.48
CA ASP A 86 15.09 0.02 -9.24
C ASP A 86 16.10 -0.78 -8.38
N GLU A 87 16.89 -0.10 -7.55
CA GLU A 87 17.80 -0.76 -6.60
C GLU A 87 17.06 -1.57 -5.54
N LEU A 88 15.87 -1.10 -5.09
CA LEU A 88 15.06 -1.84 -4.12
C LEU A 88 14.53 -3.14 -4.71
N VAL A 89 14.11 -3.13 -5.98
CA VAL A 89 13.72 -4.35 -6.70
C VAL A 89 14.87 -5.35 -6.73
N GLU A 90 16.09 -4.88 -7.05
CA GLU A 90 17.28 -5.75 -7.09
C GLU A 90 17.62 -6.34 -5.73
N ARG A 91 17.49 -5.57 -4.64
CA ARG A 91 17.77 -6.04 -3.27
C ARG A 91 16.73 -7.01 -2.72
N GLN A 92 15.46 -6.89 -3.12
CA GLN A 92 14.40 -7.78 -2.63
C GLN A 92 14.33 -9.11 -3.40
N GLN A 93 14.89 -9.16 -4.62
CA GLN A 93 14.85 -10.35 -5.50
C GLN A 93 16.23 -10.99 -5.77
N GLY A 94 17.31 -10.47 -5.18
CA GLY A 94 18.68 -11.01 -5.29
C GLY A 94 19.14 -11.71 -4.02
#